data_AF-A0A7C6DXQ6-F1
#
_entry.id   AF-A0A7C6DXQ6-F1
#
_cell.length_a   1.000
_cell.length_b   1.000
_cell.length_c   1.000
_cell.angle_alpha   90.00
_cell.angle_beta   90.00
_cell.angle_gamma   90.00
#
_symmetry.space_group_name_H-M   'P 1'
#
loop_
_entity.id
_entity.type
_entity.pdbx_description
1 polymer ?
#
loop_
_entity_poly.entity_id
_entity_poly.type
_entity_poly.pdbx_seq_one_letter_code
_entity_poly.pdbx_strand_id
1 'polypeptide(L)'
;MDIATVVKSRNKTVDLSLVTFSVVLMLFLFFGVRAQGTDDVRKTKEQEAERKALYGEAVRKLSGVLSEAADISNVIDRSNLTSTVALLLPREKVELSRAAMNTLLDTLLKDYKALSSIGNRTEESTHLSELDKAILIALRAFVKLEAKEAERYRIEFYKIKQSADLKRDSELLMREYAGGLGRDREGSIALITAILRYGIPENFVGLVYSLKEQDPEAAYFLINAALQNLASNPGYTVNDAIILSTIILGDPSTIYPVVPDSSTPNRFGWNTLSAFASSFVVRNESKLRFFSVVFPYLKSKLFSGDTVNISPDKLIKGYFLIEKLRFYSLATGRNWSSPEENFRIQLVGMLGTAGFSEETIFSVSDTARRIVKRNNPFRLDDGTKLLDEAEKHDDVKLRDIYLARAVIQLIESGNFPEAERTIGKIDDSKSRRALFDIFVLRIESQFVKSEDYNRLENYALRIESPAVQAFVFLKALEADYAKMETATRLNFIANAEKAIEKIDDKLTKASAMVLLASIILQSDYDLRSALNAVKAMNAADGYVGDPFKVAIQVPALDVTYSFTFGKDSFEQFFRGIALRNWAEAQLQATQLRPKYTALLAEAYAAAAILKKYSLPGN
;
A
#
# COMPACT_ATOMS: atom_id res chain seq x y z
N MET A 1 -51.58 70.32 -24.54
CA MET A 1 -51.28 71.59 -25.20
C MET A 1 -50.54 71.24 -26.47
N ASP A 2 -51.27 71.31 -27.58
CA ASP A 2 -50.82 71.11 -28.95
C ASP A 2 -49.81 72.16 -29.42
N ILE A 3 -49.01 71.79 -30.42
CA ILE A 3 -48.81 72.41 -31.76
C ILE A 3 -47.58 71.68 -32.35
N ALA A 4 -47.68 70.68 -33.22
CA ALA A 4 -48.22 70.64 -34.59
C ALA A 4 -47.31 71.31 -35.65
N THR A 5 -46.70 70.45 -36.49
CA THR A 5 -46.49 70.54 -37.97
C THR A 5 -45.57 71.64 -38.53
N VAL A 6 -44.72 71.39 -39.55
CA VAL A 6 -45.08 71.26 -40.98
C VAL A 6 -44.01 70.50 -41.81
N VAL A 7 -44.43 69.38 -42.42
CA VAL A 7 -44.36 68.95 -43.83
C VAL A 7 -43.09 69.19 -44.68
N LYS A 8 -42.48 68.10 -45.21
CA LYS A 8 -42.52 67.81 -46.67
C LYS A 8 -42.04 66.41 -47.05
N SER A 9 -42.86 65.81 -47.90
CA SER A 9 -42.71 64.52 -48.56
C SER A 9 -41.43 64.42 -49.39
N ARG A 10 -40.84 63.22 -49.39
CA ARG A 10 -40.17 62.68 -50.58
C ARG A 10 -40.16 61.15 -50.53
N ASN A 11 -40.81 60.57 -51.53
CA ASN A 11 -40.54 59.24 -52.06
C ASN A 11 -39.05 58.90 -51.98
N LYS A 12 -38.72 57.67 -51.60
CA LYS A 12 -38.06 56.71 -52.50
C LYS A 12 -37.67 55.45 -51.73
N THR A 13 -38.08 54.33 -52.32
CA THR A 13 -37.38 53.02 -52.30
C THR A 13 -36.98 52.53 -50.92
N VAL A 14 -37.77 51.57 -50.39
CA VAL A 14 -37.20 50.52 -49.54
C VAL A 14 -36.00 49.98 -50.33
N ASP A 15 -34.82 50.30 -49.83
CA ASP A 15 -33.57 49.97 -50.49
C ASP A 15 -33.48 48.44 -50.46
N LEU A 16 -33.85 47.82 -51.59
CA LEU A 16 -33.88 46.37 -51.76
C LEU A 16 -32.51 45.79 -51.38
N SER A 17 -31.46 46.59 -51.53
CA SER A 17 -30.08 46.32 -51.11
C SER A 17 -29.94 46.05 -49.61
N LEU A 18 -30.63 46.78 -48.72
CA LEU A 18 -30.52 46.65 -47.26
C LEU A 18 -31.22 45.39 -46.74
N VAL A 19 -32.34 45.01 -47.37
CA VAL A 19 -33.06 43.77 -47.08
C VAL A 19 -32.30 42.56 -47.63
N THR A 20 -31.76 42.63 -48.85
CA THR A 20 -30.90 41.56 -49.37
C THR A 20 -29.61 41.40 -48.56
N PHE A 21 -29.00 42.48 -48.07
CA PHE A 21 -27.79 42.39 -47.26
C PHE A 21 -28.07 41.73 -45.90
N SER A 22 -29.20 42.05 -45.27
CA SER A 22 -29.60 41.43 -44.00
C SER A 22 -29.97 39.94 -44.16
N VAL A 23 -30.62 39.57 -45.28
CA VAL A 23 -30.95 38.17 -45.59
C VAL A 23 -29.69 37.37 -45.94
N VAL A 24 -28.75 37.94 -46.69
CA VAL A 24 -27.47 37.30 -47.00
C VAL A 24 -26.61 37.13 -45.74
N LEU A 25 -26.56 38.14 -44.85
CA LEU A 25 -25.85 38.05 -43.57
C LEU A 25 -26.47 36.99 -42.64
N MET A 26 -27.81 36.94 -42.54
CA MET A 26 -28.49 35.87 -41.80
C MET A 26 -28.21 34.49 -42.41
N LEU A 27 -28.24 34.35 -43.74
CA LEU A 27 -27.92 33.09 -44.39
C LEU A 27 -26.45 32.69 -44.16
N PHE A 28 -25.49 33.62 -44.21
CA PHE A 28 -24.09 33.34 -43.88
C PHE A 28 -23.90 32.93 -42.41
N LEU A 29 -24.60 33.55 -41.46
CA LEU A 29 -24.59 33.13 -40.06
C LEU A 29 -25.28 31.78 -39.85
N PHE A 30 -26.40 31.52 -40.53
CA PHE A 30 -27.12 30.25 -40.43
C PHE A 30 -26.34 29.10 -41.07
N PHE A 31 -25.72 29.31 -42.24
CA PHE A 31 -24.87 28.33 -42.91
C PHE A 31 -23.50 28.16 -42.22
N GLY A 32 -22.92 29.23 -41.66
CA GLY A 32 -21.68 29.17 -40.88
C GLY A 32 -21.84 28.37 -39.57
N VAL A 33 -22.93 28.57 -38.83
CA VAL A 33 -23.25 27.79 -37.62
C VAL A 33 -23.61 26.34 -37.94
N ARG A 34 -24.27 26.07 -39.09
CA ARG A 34 -24.54 24.69 -39.54
C ARG A 34 -23.29 23.96 -40.06
N ALA A 35 -22.36 24.67 -40.68
CA ALA A 35 -21.08 24.13 -41.14
C ALA A 35 -20.15 23.81 -39.94
N GLN A 36 -20.04 24.71 -38.96
CA GLN A 36 -19.30 24.44 -37.72
C GLN A 36 -19.93 23.29 -36.91
N GLY A 37 -21.26 23.24 -36.80
CA GLY A 37 -21.95 22.15 -36.10
C GLY A 37 -21.83 20.78 -36.79
N THR A 38 -21.63 20.73 -38.11
CA THR A 38 -21.42 19.46 -38.84
C THR A 38 -19.96 19.00 -38.80
N ASP A 39 -19.00 19.93 -38.83
CA ASP A 39 -17.58 19.62 -38.64
C ASP A 39 -17.26 19.16 -37.21
N ASP A 40 -17.89 19.75 -36.19
CA ASP A 40 -17.71 19.33 -34.79
C ASP A 40 -18.35 17.96 -34.52
N VAL A 41 -19.52 17.67 -35.11
CA VAL A 41 -20.13 16.34 -35.05
C VAL A 41 -19.30 15.29 -35.79
N ARG A 42 -18.70 15.64 -36.94
CA ARG A 42 -17.83 14.75 -37.69
C ARG A 42 -16.54 14.45 -36.93
N LYS A 43 -15.87 15.47 -36.37
CA LYS A 43 -14.68 15.30 -35.52
C LYS A 43 -15.00 14.45 -34.28
N THR A 44 -16.16 14.64 -33.67
CA THR A 44 -16.59 13.84 -32.51
C THR A 44 -16.80 12.37 -32.88
N LYS A 45 -17.44 12.08 -34.02
CA LYS A 45 -17.63 10.70 -34.51
C LYS A 45 -16.32 10.03 -34.93
N GLU A 46 -15.42 10.76 -35.57
CA GLU A 46 -14.09 10.25 -35.95
C GLU A 46 -13.26 9.93 -34.69
N GLN A 47 -13.28 10.80 -33.68
CA GLN A 47 -12.63 10.55 -32.40
C GLN A 47 -13.26 9.36 -31.65
N GLU A 48 -14.58 9.22 -31.66
CA GLU A 48 -15.27 8.09 -31.02
C GLU A 48 -14.94 6.75 -31.71
N ALA A 49 -14.88 6.75 -33.04
CA ALA A 49 -14.45 5.58 -33.82
C ALA A 49 -13.00 5.20 -33.52
N GLU A 50 -12.09 6.18 -33.47
CA GLU A 50 -10.68 5.97 -33.11
C GLU A 50 -10.54 5.40 -31.68
N ARG A 51 -11.26 5.97 -30.71
CA ARG A 51 -11.29 5.47 -29.32
C ARG A 51 -11.75 4.02 -29.24
N LYS A 52 -12.82 3.67 -29.96
CA LYS A 52 -13.36 2.31 -29.99
C LYS A 52 -12.40 1.34 -30.67
N ALA A 53 -11.72 1.78 -31.73
CA ALA A 53 -10.70 0.99 -32.41
C ALA A 53 -9.50 0.70 -31.49
N LEU A 54 -8.95 1.72 -30.82
CA LEU A 54 -7.85 1.58 -29.87
C LEU A 54 -8.23 0.72 -28.66
N TYR A 55 -9.44 0.90 -28.10
CA TYR A 55 -9.94 0.04 -27.04
C TYR A 55 -10.02 -1.43 -27.49
N GLY A 56 -10.59 -1.68 -28.68
CA GLY A 56 -10.69 -3.02 -29.24
C GLY A 56 -9.32 -3.66 -29.54
N GLU A 57 -8.34 -2.87 -29.96
CA GLU A 57 -6.95 -3.31 -30.12
C GLU A 57 -6.29 -3.65 -28.79
N ALA A 58 -6.44 -2.80 -27.77
CA ALA A 58 -5.90 -3.05 -26.44
C ALA A 58 -6.49 -4.32 -25.80
N VAL A 59 -7.80 -4.57 -25.95
CA VAL A 59 -8.42 -5.84 -25.52
C VAL A 59 -7.80 -7.03 -26.27
N ARG A 60 -7.67 -6.94 -27.60
CA ARG A 60 -7.07 -8.02 -28.40
C ARG A 60 -5.62 -8.27 -27.99
N LYS A 61 -4.86 -7.23 -27.71
CA LYS A 61 -3.47 -7.32 -27.26
C LYS A 61 -3.38 -8.05 -25.92
N LEU A 62 -4.18 -7.69 -24.91
CA LEU A 62 -4.23 -8.43 -23.64
C LEU A 62 -4.64 -9.90 -23.82
N SER A 63 -5.62 -10.19 -24.67
CA SER A 63 -6.02 -11.57 -24.99
C SER A 63 -4.88 -12.36 -25.68
N GLY A 64 -4.13 -11.70 -26.57
CA GLY A 64 -2.94 -12.26 -27.21
C GLY A 64 -1.86 -12.59 -26.16
N VAL A 65 -1.57 -11.66 -25.26
CA VAL A 65 -0.63 -11.87 -24.15
C VAL A 65 -1.03 -13.06 -23.28
N LEU A 66 -2.32 -13.23 -22.95
CA LEU A 66 -2.78 -14.42 -22.21
C LEU A 66 -2.50 -15.73 -22.94
N SER A 67 -2.67 -15.73 -24.27
CA SER A 67 -2.44 -16.91 -25.09
C SER A 67 -0.95 -17.23 -25.16
N GLU A 68 -0.11 -16.21 -25.36
CA GLU A 68 1.35 -16.35 -25.45
C GLU A 68 2.01 -16.63 -24.10
N ALA A 69 1.37 -16.28 -22.98
CA ALA A 69 1.86 -16.60 -21.64
C ALA A 69 2.00 -18.12 -21.43
N ALA A 70 1.17 -18.93 -22.11
CA ALA A 70 1.25 -20.39 -22.04
C ALA A 70 2.61 -20.95 -22.50
N ASP A 71 3.28 -20.25 -23.42
CA ASP A 71 4.58 -20.63 -23.98
C ASP A 71 5.77 -20.26 -23.07
N ILE A 72 5.54 -19.55 -21.96
CA ILE A 72 6.61 -19.22 -21.00
C ILE A 72 6.98 -20.49 -20.24
N SER A 73 8.24 -20.90 -20.37
CA SER A 73 8.77 -22.13 -19.76
C SER A 73 8.87 -22.03 -18.24
N ASN A 74 9.27 -20.87 -17.71
CA ASN A 74 9.32 -20.65 -16.27
C ASN A 74 7.90 -20.56 -15.70
N VAL A 75 7.55 -21.49 -14.80
CA VAL A 75 6.18 -21.61 -14.28
C VAL A 75 5.75 -20.44 -13.40
N ILE A 76 6.69 -19.81 -12.70
CA ILE A 76 6.44 -18.63 -11.86
C ILE A 76 6.16 -17.42 -12.75
N ASP A 77 6.97 -17.18 -13.77
CA ASP A 77 6.79 -16.08 -14.73
C ASP A 77 5.48 -16.23 -15.50
N ARG A 78 5.17 -17.46 -15.96
CA ARG A 78 3.88 -17.77 -16.58
C ARG A 78 2.72 -17.43 -15.65
N SER A 79 2.77 -17.89 -14.40
CA SER A 79 1.73 -17.58 -13.41
C SER A 79 1.60 -16.10 -13.13
N ASN A 80 2.71 -15.37 -12.98
CA ASN A 80 2.72 -13.93 -12.76
C ASN A 80 2.10 -13.17 -13.94
N LEU A 81 2.47 -13.52 -15.18
CA LEU A 81 1.97 -12.84 -16.37
C LEU A 81 0.48 -13.10 -16.56
N THR A 82 0.05 -14.37 -16.55
CA THR A 82 -1.36 -14.73 -16.70
C THR A 82 -2.21 -14.06 -15.62
N SER A 83 -1.76 -14.13 -14.37
CA SER A 83 -2.43 -13.47 -13.23
C SER A 83 -2.55 -11.96 -13.41
N THR A 84 -1.46 -11.31 -13.82
CA THR A 84 -1.42 -9.86 -14.03
C THR A 84 -2.38 -9.47 -15.15
N VAL A 85 -2.30 -10.13 -16.30
CA VAL A 85 -3.11 -9.81 -17.47
C VAL A 85 -4.60 -10.09 -17.21
N ALA A 86 -4.93 -11.17 -16.50
CA ALA A 86 -6.29 -11.46 -16.08
C ALA A 86 -6.89 -10.33 -15.19
N LEU A 87 -6.05 -9.70 -14.37
CA LEU A 87 -6.41 -8.54 -13.55
C LEU A 87 -6.41 -7.21 -14.31
N LEU A 88 -5.74 -7.11 -15.46
CA LEU A 88 -5.74 -5.91 -16.30
C LEU A 88 -6.90 -5.88 -17.30
N LEU A 89 -7.47 -7.03 -17.62
CA LEU A 89 -8.65 -7.11 -18.48
C LEU A 89 -9.86 -6.38 -17.86
N PRO A 90 -10.71 -5.79 -18.73
CA PRO A 90 -11.87 -5.03 -18.28
C PRO A 90 -12.97 -5.97 -17.79
N ARG A 91 -13.89 -5.45 -16.96
CA ARG A 91 -14.94 -6.27 -16.30
C ARG A 91 -15.84 -7.01 -17.30
N GLU A 92 -16.12 -6.42 -18.45
CA GLU A 92 -16.94 -7.07 -19.49
C GLU A 92 -16.25 -8.29 -20.13
N LYS A 93 -14.96 -8.50 -19.83
CA LYS A 93 -14.15 -9.65 -20.26
C LYS A 93 -13.77 -10.57 -19.10
N VAL A 94 -14.49 -10.50 -17.97
CA VAL A 94 -14.24 -11.36 -16.80
C VAL A 94 -14.25 -12.85 -17.14
N GLU A 95 -15.08 -13.29 -18.08
CA GLU A 95 -15.12 -14.69 -18.54
C GLU A 95 -13.81 -15.14 -19.19
N LEU A 96 -13.12 -14.25 -19.92
CA LEU A 96 -11.81 -14.53 -20.49
C LEU A 96 -10.76 -14.68 -19.39
N SER A 97 -10.76 -13.76 -18.42
CA SER A 97 -9.88 -13.83 -17.23
C SER A 97 -10.13 -15.10 -16.44
N ARG A 98 -11.40 -15.46 -16.21
CA ARG A 98 -11.82 -16.67 -15.49
C ARG A 98 -11.34 -17.93 -16.21
N ALA A 99 -11.57 -18.03 -17.53
CA ALA A 99 -11.13 -19.17 -18.32
C ALA A 99 -9.61 -19.35 -18.31
N ALA A 100 -8.84 -18.25 -18.42
CA ALA A 100 -7.39 -18.28 -18.36
C ALA A 100 -6.88 -18.72 -16.97
N MET A 101 -7.46 -18.19 -15.89
CA MET A 101 -7.08 -18.57 -14.52
C MET A 101 -7.44 -20.02 -14.19
N ASN A 102 -8.61 -20.51 -14.62
CA ASN A 102 -8.99 -21.91 -14.48
C ASN A 102 -8.01 -22.82 -15.21
N THR A 103 -7.72 -22.53 -16.48
CA THR A 103 -6.78 -23.32 -17.29
C THR A 103 -5.39 -23.37 -16.66
N LEU A 104 -4.90 -22.23 -16.16
CA LEU A 104 -3.62 -22.16 -15.45
C LEU A 104 -3.63 -23.03 -14.19
N LEU A 105 -4.62 -22.86 -13.31
CA LEU A 105 -4.70 -23.59 -12.04
C LEU A 105 -4.91 -25.09 -12.25
N ASP A 106 -5.76 -25.50 -13.21
CA ASP A 106 -5.96 -26.90 -13.57
C ASP A 106 -4.63 -27.54 -14.02
N THR A 107 -3.86 -26.82 -14.85
CA THR A 107 -2.55 -27.29 -15.34
C THR A 107 -1.56 -27.41 -14.17
N LEU A 108 -1.43 -26.37 -13.35
CA LEU A 108 -0.50 -26.36 -12.22
C LEU A 108 -0.83 -27.45 -11.19
N LEU A 109 -2.11 -27.67 -10.88
CA LEU A 109 -2.53 -28.69 -9.92
C LEU A 109 -2.34 -30.11 -10.46
N LYS A 110 -2.57 -30.31 -11.76
CA LYS A 110 -2.27 -31.57 -12.43
C LYS A 110 -0.78 -31.89 -12.36
N ASP A 111 0.07 -30.92 -12.70
CA ASP A 111 1.53 -31.07 -12.66
C ASP A 111 2.02 -31.31 -11.23
N TYR A 112 1.47 -30.57 -10.26
CA TYR A 112 1.78 -30.74 -8.84
C TYR A 112 1.43 -32.13 -8.33
N LYS A 113 0.23 -32.62 -8.66
CA LYS A 113 -0.25 -33.96 -8.27
C LYS A 113 0.60 -35.07 -8.90
N ALA A 114 1.02 -34.88 -10.16
CA ALA A 114 1.90 -35.83 -10.84
C ALA A 114 3.26 -35.90 -10.13
N LEU A 115 3.89 -34.75 -9.86
CA LEU A 115 5.20 -34.71 -9.19
C LEU A 115 5.15 -35.15 -7.73
N SER A 116 4.11 -34.80 -6.98
CA SER A 116 3.98 -35.20 -5.57
C SER A 116 3.80 -36.72 -5.40
N SER A 117 3.35 -37.42 -6.44
CA SER A 117 3.18 -38.88 -6.43
C SER A 117 4.46 -39.67 -6.68
N ILE A 118 5.55 -39.04 -7.14
CA ILE A 118 6.77 -39.73 -7.63
C ILE A 118 7.83 -39.94 -6.52
N GLY A 119 7.72 -39.25 -5.37
CA GLY A 119 8.53 -39.48 -4.17
C GLY A 119 9.91 -38.78 -4.16
N ASN A 120 10.27 -38.21 -3.00
CA ASN A 120 11.37 -37.25 -2.77
C ASN A 120 12.72 -37.51 -3.47
N ARG A 121 12.92 -36.97 -4.68
CA ARG A 121 14.25 -36.60 -5.20
C ARG A 121 14.50 -35.10 -5.01
N THR A 122 15.77 -34.70 -4.84
CA THR A 122 16.15 -33.31 -4.53
C THR A 122 15.73 -32.31 -5.61
N GLU A 123 15.84 -32.68 -6.90
CA GLU A 123 15.41 -31.82 -8.03
C GLU A 123 13.88 -31.66 -8.10
N GLU A 124 13.14 -32.71 -7.76
CA GLU A 124 11.68 -32.69 -7.69
C GLU A 124 11.19 -31.80 -6.54
N SER A 125 11.95 -31.70 -5.45
CA SER A 125 11.64 -30.80 -4.34
C SER A 125 11.70 -29.31 -4.74
N THR A 126 12.66 -28.94 -5.59
CA THR A 126 12.76 -27.58 -6.13
C THR A 126 11.59 -27.27 -7.07
N HIS A 127 11.26 -28.19 -7.98
CA HIS A 127 10.14 -28.02 -8.92
C HIS A 127 8.79 -27.97 -8.20
N LEU A 128 8.59 -28.79 -7.17
CA LEU A 128 7.42 -28.72 -6.31
C LEU A 128 7.34 -27.38 -5.57
N SER A 129 8.45 -26.83 -5.11
CA SER A 129 8.50 -25.50 -4.50
C SER A 129 8.13 -24.38 -5.48
N GLU A 130 8.57 -24.49 -6.73
CA GLU A 130 8.22 -23.54 -7.79
C GLU A 130 6.73 -23.62 -8.16
N LEU A 131 6.18 -24.83 -8.27
CA LEU A 131 4.75 -25.04 -8.47
C LEU A 131 3.92 -24.53 -7.30
N ASP A 132 4.34 -24.78 -6.05
CA ASP A 132 3.73 -24.21 -4.85
C ASP A 132 3.62 -22.68 -4.98
N LYS A 133 4.73 -22.01 -5.32
CA LYS A 133 4.76 -20.56 -5.51
C LYS A 133 3.85 -20.12 -6.66
N ALA A 134 3.90 -20.81 -7.80
CA ALA A 134 3.11 -20.49 -8.98
C ALA A 134 1.60 -20.64 -8.74
N ILE A 135 1.17 -21.68 -8.01
CA ILE A 135 -0.22 -21.89 -7.60
C ILE A 135 -0.66 -20.77 -6.65
N LEU A 136 0.16 -20.43 -5.65
CA LEU A 136 -0.18 -19.35 -4.71
C LEU A 136 -0.29 -17.98 -5.40
N ILE A 137 0.59 -17.68 -6.37
CA ILE A 137 0.49 -16.48 -7.22
C ILE A 137 -0.87 -16.46 -7.95
N ALA A 138 -1.20 -17.56 -8.62
CA ALA A 138 -2.43 -17.68 -9.39
C ALA A 138 -3.67 -17.57 -8.49
N LEU A 139 -3.70 -18.25 -7.34
CA LEU A 139 -4.79 -18.18 -6.37
C LEU A 139 -4.98 -16.76 -5.83
N ARG A 140 -3.90 -16.05 -5.51
CA ARG A 140 -3.96 -14.65 -5.03
C ARG A 140 -4.59 -13.72 -6.04
N ALA A 141 -4.24 -13.88 -7.32
CA ALA A 141 -4.85 -13.09 -8.37
C ALA A 141 -6.30 -13.52 -8.63
N PHE A 142 -6.58 -14.82 -8.61
CA PHE A 142 -7.92 -15.32 -8.87
C PHE A 142 -8.91 -14.93 -7.78
N VAL A 143 -8.47 -14.86 -6.52
CA VAL A 143 -9.26 -14.29 -5.42
C VAL A 143 -9.78 -12.89 -5.75
N LYS A 144 -8.98 -12.08 -6.45
CA LYS A 144 -9.41 -10.74 -6.83
C LYS A 144 -10.38 -10.70 -8.00
N LEU A 145 -10.63 -11.83 -8.67
CA LEU A 145 -11.57 -11.94 -9.78
C LEU A 145 -12.85 -12.65 -9.32
N GLU A 146 -12.69 -13.80 -8.67
CA GLU A 146 -13.74 -14.75 -8.28
C GLU A 146 -13.33 -15.45 -6.98
N ALA A 147 -13.63 -14.84 -5.84
CA ALA A 147 -13.09 -15.27 -4.55
C ALA A 147 -13.56 -16.68 -4.16
N LYS A 148 -14.81 -17.03 -4.49
CA LYS A 148 -15.39 -18.36 -4.23
C LYS A 148 -14.73 -19.47 -5.04
N GLU A 149 -14.48 -19.21 -6.32
CA GLU A 149 -13.86 -20.20 -7.22
C GLU A 149 -12.38 -20.40 -6.85
N ALA A 150 -11.67 -19.31 -6.53
CA ALA A 150 -10.31 -19.39 -6.02
C ALA A 150 -10.23 -20.19 -4.71
N GLU A 151 -11.22 -20.07 -3.82
CA GLU A 151 -11.28 -20.89 -2.60
C GLU A 151 -11.48 -22.38 -2.90
N ARG A 152 -12.25 -22.73 -3.94
CA ARG A 152 -12.38 -24.13 -4.38
C ARG A 152 -11.02 -24.71 -4.78
N TYR A 153 -10.29 -24.00 -5.65
CA TYR A 153 -8.95 -24.40 -6.08
C TYR A 153 -7.96 -24.48 -4.93
N ARG A 154 -8.05 -23.54 -3.97
CA ARG A 154 -7.22 -23.56 -2.77
C ARG A 154 -7.47 -24.81 -1.92
N ILE A 155 -8.72 -25.18 -1.69
CA ILE A 155 -9.09 -26.40 -0.95
C ILE A 155 -8.54 -27.64 -1.66
N GLU A 156 -8.64 -27.69 -2.99
CA GLU A 156 -8.10 -28.79 -3.78
C GLU A 156 -6.57 -28.88 -3.69
N PHE A 157 -5.87 -27.77 -3.82
CA PHE A 157 -4.41 -27.68 -3.68
C PHE A 157 -3.93 -28.25 -2.33
N TYR A 158 -4.51 -27.78 -1.23
CA TYR A 158 -4.11 -28.26 0.11
C TYR A 158 -4.49 -29.72 0.35
N LYS A 159 -5.57 -30.21 -0.27
CA LYS A 159 -5.91 -31.64 -0.25
C LYS A 159 -4.84 -32.48 -0.96
N ILE A 160 -4.33 -32.02 -2.10
CA ILE A 160 -3.26 -32.70 -2.85
C ILE A 160 -1.95 -32.67 -2.07
N LYS A 161 -1.62 -31.55 -1.42
CA LYS A 161 -0.40 -31.37 -0.62
C LYS A 161 -0.35 -32.25 0.66
N GLN A 162 -1.47 -32.88 1.03
CA GLN A 162 -1.61 -33.68 2.27
C GLN A 162 -1.20 -32.92 3.54
N SER A 163 -1.19 -31.59 3.51
CA SER A 163 -0.77 -30.78 4.64
C SER A 163 -1.89 -30.69 5.67
N ALA A 164 -1.60 -31.12 6.91
CA ALA A 164 -2.44 -30.83 8.08
C ALA A 164 -2.50 -29.32 8.41
N ASP A 165 -1.67 -28.50 7.76
CA ASP A 165 -1.67 -27.02 7.77
C ASP A 165 -2.89 -26.38 7.08
N LEU A 166 -4.04 -27.05 7.16
CA LEU A 166 -5.35 -26.38 7.10
C LEU A 166 -5.58 -25.45 8.29
N LYS A 167 -4.64 -25.36 9.25
CA LYS A 167 -4.45 -24.15 10.08
C LYS A 167 -4.00 -23.00 9.17
N ARG A 168 -5.00 -22.55 8.40
CA ARG A 168 -5.00 -21.38 7.53
C ARG A 168 -4.30 -20.26 8.28
N ASP A 169 -3.21 -19.74 7.70
CA ASP A 169 -2.70 -18.45 8.12
C ASP A 169 -3.78 -17.40 7.81
N SER A 170 -4.63 -17.16 8.82
CA SER A 170 -5.77 -16.25 8.73
C SER A 170 -5.32 -14.84 8.41
N GLU A 171 -4.08 -14.46 8.76
CA GLU A 171 -3.47 -13.20 8.34
C GLU A 171 -3.32 -13.18 6.83
N LEU A 172 -2.65 -14.18 6.26
CA LEU A 172 -2.42 -14.24 4.83
C LEU A 172 -3.74 -14.26 4.06
N LEU A 173 -4.68 -15.12 4.46
CA LEU A 173 -5.98 -15.21 3.79
C LEU A 173 -6.76 -13.90 3.84
N MET A 174 -6.78 -13.23 5.00
CA MET A 174 -7.48 -11.96 5.13
C MET A 174 -6.89 -10.90 4.21
N ARG A 175 -5.56 -10.83 4.10
CA ARG A 175 -4.87 -9.91 3.17
C ARG A 175 -5.21 -10.22 1.71
N GLU A 176 -5.29 -11.50 1.36
CA GLU A 176 -5.59 -11.94 0.00
C GLU A 176 -7.04 -11.61 -0.39
N TYR A 177 -8.02 -12.00 0.43
CA TYR A 177 -9.44 -11.71 0.16
C TYR A 177 -9.75 -10.22 0.21
N ALA A 178 -9.06 -9.45 1.07
CA ALA A 178 -9.16 -7.99 1.06
C ALA A 178 -8.82 -7.39 -0.31
N GLY A 179 -7.86 -7.98 -1.03
CA GLY A 179 -7.48 -7.54 -2.37
C GLY A 179 -8.59 -7.71 -3.42
N GLY A 180 -9.60 -8.56 -3.16
CA GLY A 180 -10.71 -8.80 -4.08
C GLY A 180 -11.92 -7.88 -3.92
N LEU A 181 -11.95 -7.05 -2.87
CA LEU A 181 -13.09 -6.19 -2.55
C LEU A 181 -13.47 -5.21 -3.68
N GLY A 182 -12.52 -4.84 -4.55
CA GLY A 182 -12.78 -3.96 -5.70
C GLY A 182 -13.44 -4.62 -6.92
N ARG A 183 -13.46 -5.96 -7.00
CA ARG A 183 -13.96 -6.72 -8.17
C ARG A 183 -15.01 -7.75 -7.77
N ASP A 184 -14.76 -8.56 -6.74
CA ASP A 184 -15.72 -9.49 -6.15
C ASP A 184 -15.96 -9.12 -4.68
N ARG A 185 -16.71 -8.03 -4.48
CA ARG A 185 -17.02 -7.49 -3.16
C ARG A 185 -17.73 -8.52 -2.28
N GLU A 186 -18.77 -9.15 -2.80
CA GLU A 186 -19.62 -10.06 -2.02
C GLU A 186 -18.88 -11.34 -1.62
N GLY A 187 -18.17 -11.97 -2.57
CA GLY A 187 -17.36 -13.16 -2.29
C GLY A 187 -16.24 -12.88 -1.30
N SER A 188 -15.54 -11.75 -1.47
CA SER A 188 -14.47 -11.32 -0.56
C SER A 188 -15.00 -11.07 0.86
N ILE A 189 -16.10 -10.33 1.01
CA ILE A 189 -16.72 -10.09 2.33
C ILE A 189 -17.16 -11.41 2.97
N ALA A 190 -17.76 -12.32 2.22
CA ALA A 190 -18.20 -13.62 2.74
C ALA A 190 -17.02 -14.44 3.28
N LEU A 191 -15.89 -14.47 2.56
CA LEU A 191 -14.69 -15.20 2.98
C LEU A 191 -13.98 -14.53 4.16
N ILE A 192 -13.85 -13.21 4.18
CA ILE A 192 -13.33 -12.47 5.34
C ILE A 192 -14.21 -12.74 6.57
N THR A 193 -15.53 -12.73 6.40
CA THR A 193 -16.47 -13.06 7.48
C THR A 193 -16.30 -14.50 7.97
N ALA A 194 -16.01 -15.44 7.06
CA ALA A 194 -15.70 -16.81 7.44
C ALA A 194 -14.39 -16.92 8.24
N ILE A 195 -13.35 -16.14 7.91
CA ILE A 195 -12.12 -16.05 8.72
C ILE A 195 -12.44 -15.54 10.12
N LEU A 196 -13.24 -14.49 10.22
CA LEU A 196 -13.65 -13.91 11.51
C LEU A 196 -14.40 -14.90 12.40
N ARG A 197 -14.92 -16.02 11.90
CA ARG A 197 -15.50 -17.07 12.76
C ARG A 197 -14.47 -17.82 13.59
N TYR A 198 -13.18 -17.74 13.27
CA TYR A 198 -12.12 -18.45 13.99
C TYR A 198 -11.33 -17.55 14.95
N GLY A 199 -11.40 -16.23 14.78
CA GLY A 199 -10.66 -15.24 15.57
C GLY A 199 -10.45 -13.97 14.75
N ILE A 200 -9.75 -12.98 15.34
CA ILE A 200 -9.43 -11.72 14.67
C ILE A 200 -7.94 -11.67 14.35
N PRO A 201 -7.58 -11.79 13.07
CA PRO A 201 -6.21 -11.54 12.62
C PRO A 201 -5.73 -10.12 12.98
N GLU A 202 -4.44 -9.98 13.27
CA GLU A 202 -3.74 -8.72 13.53
C GLU A 202 -3.92 -7.73 12.36
N ASN A 203 -3.87 -8.22 11.11
CA ASN A 203 -4.06 -7.39 9.94
C ASN A 203 -5.50 -6.89 9.73
N PHE A 204 -6.46 -7.38 10.52
CA PHE A 204 -7.85 -6.92 10.47
C PHE A 204 -7.95 -5.42 10.77
N VAL A 205 -7.08 -4.90 11.64
CA VAL A 205 -6.99 -3.45 11.93
C VAL A 205 -6.72 -2.70 10.64
N GLY A 206 -5.62 -3.02 9.96
CA GLY A 206 -5.22 -2.39 8.70
C GLY A 206 -6.30 -2.50 7.61
N LEU A 207 -6.92 -3.67 7.49
CA LEU A 207 -8.03 -3.90 6.55
C LEU A 207 -9.21 -2.95 6.82
N VAL A 208 -9.68 -2.88 8.07
CA VAL A 208 -10.81 -2.03 8.43
C VAL A 208 -10.50 -0.56 8.21
N TYR A 209 -9.28 -0.10 8.52
CA TYR A 209 -8.86 1.27 8.23
C TYR A 209 -8.86 1.57 6.72
N SER A 210 -8.30 0.67 5.90
CA SER A 210 -8.33 0.81 4.44
C SER A 210 -9.77 0.85 3.90
N LEU A 211 -10.65 -0.01 4.40
CA LEU A 211 -12.04 -0.05 3.95
C LEU A 211 -12.85 1.14 4.43
N LYS A 212 -12.55 1.74 5.58
CA LYS A 212 -13.26 2.95 6.01
C LYS A 212 -13.11 4.11 5.02
N GLU A 213 -11.99 4.18 4.30
CA GLU A 213 -11.77 5.19 3.27
C GLU A 213 -12.40 4.80 1.92
N GLN A 214 -12.38 3.51 1.59
CA GLN A 214 -12.76 3.01 0.25
C GLN A 214 -14.22 2.51 0.16
N ASP A 215 -14.69 1.81 1.19
CA ASP A 215 -16.01 1.18 1.31
C ASP A 215 -16.46 1.13 2.80
N PRO A 216 -16.98 2.26 3.32
CA PRO A 216 -17.37 2.37 4.73
C PRO A 216 -18.41 1.34 5.18
N GLU A 217 -19.27 0.89 4.26
CA GLU A 217 -20.32 -0.09 4.55
C GLU A 217 -19.73 -1.50 4.72
N ALA A 218 -18.76 -1.90 3.89
CA ALA A 218 -18.03 -3.15 4.11
C ALA A 218 -17.26 -3.13 5.44
N ALA A 219 -16.60 -2.00 5.76
CA ALA A 219 -15.92 -1.85 7.05
C ALA A 219 -16.90 -2.01 8.22
N TYR A 220 -18.04 -1.34 8.18
CA TYR A 220 -19.07 -1.43 9.22
C TYR A 220 -19.64 -2.83 9.36
N PHE A 221 -19.92 -3.50 8.24
CA PHE A 221 -20.40 -4.88 8.22
C PHE A 221 -19.39 -5.83 8.88
N LEU A 222 -18.11 -5.74 8.51
CA LEU A 222 -17.05 -6.60 9.08
C LEU A 222 -16.83 -6.35 10.58
N ILE A 223 -16.88 -5.08 11.02
CA ILE A 223 -16.82 -4.74 12.46
C ILE A 223 -17.99 -5.40 13.20
N ASN A 224 -19.21 -5.31 12.65
CA ASN A 224 -20.38 -5.89 13.28
C ASN A 224 -20.36 -7.43 13.31
N ALA A 225 -19.85 -8.06 12.26
CA ALA A 225 -19.63 -9.51 12.23
C ALA A 225 -18.63 -9.93 13.32
N ALA A 226 -17.53 -9.19 13.46
CA ALA A 226 -16.54 -9.44 14.51
C ALA A 226 -17.09 -9.21 15.93
N LEU A 227 -17.91 -8.17 16.14
CA LEU A 227 -18.62 -7.93 17.40
C LEU A 227 -19.64 -9.03 17.73
N GLN A 228 -20.36 -9.52 16.71
CA GLN A 228 -21.31 -10.61 16.89
C GLN A 228 -20.59 -11.90 17.30
N ASN A 229 -19.47 -12.23 16.65
CA ASN A 229 -18.65 -13.38 17.03
C ASN A 229 -18.02 -13.19 18.41
N LEU A 230 -17.57 -11.99 18.79
CA LEU A 230 -17.09 -11.72 20.16
C LEU A 230 -18.17 -12.04 21.21
N ALA A 231 -19.44 -11.76 20.90
CA ALA A 231 -20.56 -12.01 21.81
C ALA A 231 -20.94 -13.50 21.93
N SER A 232 -20.83 -14.28 20.85
CA SER A 232 -21.39 -15.64 20.77
C SER A 232 -20.37 -16.76 20.63
N ASN A 233 -19.14 -16.47 20.24
CA ASN A 233 -18.15 -17.48 19.87
C ASN A 233 -17.17 -17.77 21.03
N PRO A 234 -17.16 -18.98 21.59
CA PRO A 234 -16.22 -19.35 22.64
C PRO A 234 -14.77 -19.45 22.13
N GLY A 235 -14.51 -19.49 20.82
CA GLY A 235 -13.15 -19.49 20.26
C GLY A 235 -12.39 -18.17 20.40
N TYR A 236 -13.09 -17.05 20.62
CA TYR A 236 -12.46 -15.74 20.74
C TYR A 236 -11.60 -15.63 22.02
N THR A 237 -10.56 -14.81 21.93
CA THR A 237 -9.53 -14.57 22.94
C THR A 237 -9.58 -13.13 23.46
N VAL A 238 -8.90 -12.84 24.57
CA VAL A 238 -8.82 -11.47 25.10
C VAL A 238 -8.08 -10.55 24.11
N ASN A 239 -7.11 -11.09 23.35
CA ASN A 239 -6.44 -10.36 22.28
C ASN A 239 -7.41 -9.86 21.21
N ASP A 240 -8.38 -10.70 20.78
CA ASP A 240 -9.38 -10.31 19.79
C ASP A 240 -10.20 -9.09 20.28
N ALA A 241 -10.57 -9.07 21.55
CA ALA A 241 -11.28 -7.93 22.17
C ALA A 241 -10.42 -6.66 22.21
N ILE A 242 -9.10 -6.80 22.46
CA ILE A 242 -8.15 -5.69 22.43
C ILE A 242 -7.99 -5.13 21.01
N ILE A 243 -7.87 -6.00 20.00
CA ILE A 243 -7.80 -5.60 18.59
C ILE A 243 -9.06 -4.82 18.21
N LEU A 244 -10.25 -5.33 18.55
CA LEU A 244 -11.51 -4.61 18.32
C LEU A 244 -11.58 -3.28 19.06
N SER A 245 -11.08 -3.21 20.31
CA SER A 245 -11.02 -1.96 21.05
C SER A 245 -10.24 -0.89 20.29
N THR A 246 -9.12 -1.26 19.66
CA THR A 246 -8.29 -0.35 18.86
C THR A 246 -9.09 0.22 17.69
N ILE A 247 -9.75 -0.66 16.94
CA ILE A 247 -10.52 -0.31 15.74
C ILE A 247 -11.72 0.59 16.06
N ILE A 248 -12.42 0.29 17.16
CA ILE A 248 -13.70 0.92 17.54
C ILE A 248 -13.49 2.23 18.32
N LEU A 249 -12.42 2.29 19.12
CA LEU A 249 -12.08 3.49 19.89
C LEU A 249 -11.19 4.46 19.09
N GLY A 250 -10.57 4.00 18.00
CA GLY A 250 -9.79 4.81 17.09
C GLY A 250 -8.38 5.10 17.60
N ASP A 251 -7.74 4.09 18.21
CA ASP A 251 -6.36 4.22 18.67
C ASP A 251 -5.37 4.19 17.50
N PRO A 252 -4.25 4.94 17.57
CA PRO A 252 -3.24 4.96 16.51
C PRO A 252 -2.37 3.70 16.48
N SER A 253 -2.47 2.81 17.46
CA SER A 253 -1.79 1.51 17.45
C SER A 253 -2.47 0.54 18.40
N THR A 254 -2.37 -0.76 18.11
CA THR A 254 -2.78 -1.80 19.05
C THR A 254 -1.61 -2.11 19.96
N ILE A 255 -1.74 -1.72 21.22
CA ILE A 255 -0.73 -1.95 22.27
C ILE A 255 -1.36 -2.83 23.32
N TYR A 256 -0.65 -3.86 23.79
CA TYR A 256 -1.12 -4.71 24.89
C TYR A 256 0.03 -5.39 25.63
N PRO A 257 -0.17 -5.72 26.93
CA PRO A 257 0.83 -6.42 27.71
C PRO A 257 0.91 -7.89 27.30
N VAL A 258 2.12 -8.46 27.38
CA VAL A 258 2.38 -9.89 27.15
C VAL A 258 3.23 -10.44 28.28
N VAL A 259 2.83 -11.57 28.86
CA VAL A 259 3.59 -12.27 29.89
C VAL A 259 4.24 -13.50 29.24
N PRO A 260 5.55 -13.48 28.95
CA PRO A 260 6.25 -14.58 28.28
C PRO A 260 6.35 -15.84 29.14
N ASP A 261 6.46 -15.67 30.47
CA ASP A 261 6.51 -16.78 31.43
C ASP A 261 5.54 -16.54 32.58
N SER A 262 4.59 -17.46 32.73
CA SER A 262 3.56 -17.41 33.78
C SER A 262 4.15 -17.58 35.20
N SER A 263 5.35 -18.14 35.34
CA SER A 263 6.03 -18.26 36.64
C SER A 263 6.64 -16.95 37.13
N THR A 264 6.86 -15.98 36.23
CA THR A 264 7.40 -14.65 36.55
C THR A 264 6.46 -13.55 36.06
N PRO A 265 5.26 -13.38 36.65
CA PRO A 265 4.22 -12.46 36.17
C PRO A 265 4.68 -11.00 36.07
N ASN A 266 5.62 -10.56 36.91
CA ASN A 266 6.18 -9.21 36.86
C ASN A 266 7.15 -8.96 35.69
N ARG A 267 7.64 -10.02 35.01
CA ARG A 267 8.48 -9.89 33.81
C ARG A 267 7.60 -9.88 32.56
N PHE A 268 6.83 -8.81 32.39
CA PHE A 268 5.95 -8.62 31.22
C PHE A 268 6.54 -7.62 30.23
N GLY A 269 6.21 -7.80 28.95
CA GLY A 269 6.56 -6.88 27.86
C GLY A 269 5.32 -6.22 27.26
N TRP A 270 5.54 -5.34 26.29
CA TRP A 270 4.47 -4.74 25.49
C TRP A 270 4.59 -5.24 24.06
N ASN A 271 3.49 -5.73 23.49
CA ASN A 271 3.40 -5.95 22.06
C ASN A 271 2.76 -4.74 21.39
N THR A 272 3.28 -4.38 20.21
CA THR A 272 2.82 -3.28 19.38
C THR A 272 2.49 -3.80 18.00
N LEU A 273 1.25 -3.64 17.59
CA LEU A 273 0.86 -3.74 16.19
C LEU A 273 0.60 -2.32 15.71
N SER A 274 1.40 -1.88 14.75
CA SER A 274 1.24 -0.56 14.14
C SER A 274 -0.18 -0.45 13.57
N ALA A 275 -0.97 0.48 14.08
CA ALA A 275 -2.15 0.96 13.37
C ALA A 275 -1.76 2.25 12.65
N PHE A 276 -2.47 2.55 11.57
CA PHE A 276 -2.17 3.70 10.73
C PHE A 276 -2.54 5.00 11.45
N ALA A 277 -1.79 6.06 11.19
CA ALA A 277 -1.86 7.36 11.88
C ALA A 277 -3.10 8.22 11.54
N SER A 278 -4.18 7.66 10.97
CA SER A 278 -5.37 8.44 10.62
C SER A 278 -6.35 8.55 11.79
N SER A 279 -6.62 9.79 12.23
CA SER A 279 -7.62 10.10 13.24
C SER A 279 -9.03 9.87 12.67
N PHE A 280 -9.57 8.68 12.86
CA PHE A 280 -10.91 8.32 12.38
C PHE A 280 -11.98 8.40 13.48
N VAL A 281 -13.20 8.79 13.10
CA VAL A 281 -14.39 8.83 13.98
C VAL A 281 -15.28 7.61 13.69
N VAL A 282 -15.24 6.60 14.56
CA VAL A 282 -16.15 5.43 14.49
C VAL A 282 -17.57 5.85 14.87
N ARG A 283 -18.57 5.31 14.14
CA ARG A 283 -20.00 5.50 14.43
C ARG A 283 -20.27 5.17 15.91
N ASN A 284 -20.98 6.05 16.61
CA ASN A 284 -21.26 5.91 18.04
C ASN A 284 -21.98 4.59 18.38
N GLU A 285 -22.79 4.06 17.47
CA GLU A 285 -23.46 2.76 17.61
C GLU A 285 -22.49 1.59 17.81
N SER A 286 -21.41 1.53 17.03
CA SER A 286 -20.40 0.47 17.16
C SER A 286 -19.66 0.56 18.50
N LYS A 287 -19.45 1.78 19.01
CA LYS A 287 -18.87 2.00 20.35
C LYS A 287 -19.80 1.49 21.43
N LEU A 288 -21.08 1.89 21.40
CA LEU A 288 -22.08 1.45 22.37
C LEU A 288 -22.24 -0.07 22.36
N ARG A 289 -22.31 -0.68 21.18
CA ARG A 289 -22.38 -2.14 21.01
C ARG A 289 -21.12 -2.84 21.52
N PHE A 290 -19.94 -2.28 21.28
CA PHE A 290 -18.71 -2.84 21.83
C PHE A 290 -18.72 -2.84 23.36
N PHE A 291 -19.08 -1.71 23.98
CA PHE A 291 -19.23 -1.64 25.43
C PHE A 291 -20.25 -2.66 25.97
N SER A 292 -21.39 -2.88 25.30
CA SER A 292 -22.38 -3.86 25.76
C SER A 292 -21.94 -5.32 25.60
N VAL A 293 -21.05 -5.62 24.64
CA VAL A 293 -20.56 -6.98 24.37
C VAL A 293 -19.31 -7.32 25.19
N VAL A 294 -18.37 -6.39 25.33
CA VAL A 294 -17.03 -6.66 25.86
C VAL A 294 -17.04 -7.04 27.34
N PHE A 295 -17.90 -6.44 28.16
CA PHE A 295 -17.98 -6.76 29.59
C PHE A 295 -18.53 -8.17 29.85
N PRO A 296 -19.71 -8.56 29.30
CA PRO A 296 -20.18 -9.95 29.41
C PRO A 296 -19.16 -10.96 28.89
N TYR A 297 -18.49 -10.63 27.77
CA TYR A 297 -17.44 -11.44 27.19
C TYR A 297 -16.23 -11.63 28.12
N LEU A 298 -15.65 -10.54 28.64
CA LEU A 298 -14.51 -10.63 29.55
C LEU A 298 -14.88 -11.35 30.84
N LYS A 299 -16.10 -11.13 31.35
CA LYS A 299 -16.59 -11.83 32.53
C LYS A 299 -16.71 -13.34 32.27
N SER A 300 -17.26 -13.77 31.13
CA SER A 300 -17.32 -15.19 30.81
C SER A 300 -15.92 -15.78 30.65
N LYS A 301 -14.98 -15.06 30.04
CA LYS A 301 -13.60 -15.56 29.81
C LYS A 301 -12.73 -15.62 31.07
N LEU A 302 -12.93 -14.72 32.01
CA LEU A 302 -12.09 -14.56 33.19
C LEU A 302 -12.73 -15.13 34.47
N PHE A 303 -14.02 -15.49 34.45
CA PHE A 303 -14.74 -15.96 35.65
C PHE A 303 -15.59 -17.22 35.44
N SER A 304 -15.56 -17.87 34.27
CA SER A 304 -16.27 -19.15 34.08
C SER A 304 -15.40 -20.37 34.44
N GLY A 305 -15.98 -21.26 35.26
CA GLY A 305 -15.57 -22.66 35.42
C GLY A 305 -14.37 -22.94 36.33
N ASP A 306 -13.18 -22.43 35.98
CA ASP A 306 -11.91 -22.76 36.62
C ASP A 306 -11.08 -21.50 36.89
N THR A 307 -11.52 -20.69 37.86
CA THR A 307 -10.78 -19.48 38.28
C THR A 307 -9.36 -19.77 38.77
N VAL A 308 -9.05 -21.03 39.09
CA VAL A 308 -7.76 -21.50 39.60
C VAL A 308 -6.70 -21.64 38.49
N ASN A 309 -7.08 -21.77 37.20
CA ASN A 309 -6.16 -22.06 36.09
C ASN A 309 -6.09 -20.96 35.01
N ILE A 310 -6.45 -19.71 35.35
CA ILE A 310 -6.36 -18.61 34.39
C ILE A 310 -4.91 -18.16 34.27
N SER A 311 -4.34 -18.28 33.08
CA SER A 311 -2.97 -17.82 32.81
C SER A 311 -2.79 -16.33 33.15
N PRO A 312 -1.68 -15.94 33.82
CA PRO A 312 -1.32 -14.54 34.10
C PRO A 312 -1.44 -13.61 32.89
N ASP A 313 -1.05 -14.08 31.69
CA ASP A 313 -1.17 -13.33 30.43
C ASP A 313 -2.62 -12.91 30.11
N LYS A 314 -3.59 -13.81 30.27
CA LYS A 314 -5.02 -13.50 30.07
C LYS A 314 -5.54 -12.49 31.10
N LEU A 315 -5.10 -12.61 32.36
CA LEU A 315 -5.51 -11.69 33.44
C LEU A 315 -5.00 -10.27 33.18
N ILE A 316 -3.71 -10.09 32.90
CA ILE A 316 -3.13 -8.76 32.68
C ILE A 316 -3.71 -8.08 31.43
N LYS A 317 -3.99 -8.85 30.36
CA LYS A 317 -4.66 -8.35 29.15
C LYS A 317 -6.10 -7.94 29.42
N GLY A 318 -6.83 -8.74 30.21
CA GLY A 318 -8.19 -8.43 30.63
C GLY A 318 -8.23 -7.14 31.45
N TYR A 319 -7.34 -7.01 32.42
CA TYR A 319 -7.19 -5.81 33.24
C TYR A 319 -6.81 -4.58 32.42
N PHE A 320 -5.83 -4.69 31.52
CA PHE A 320 -5.44 -3.63 30.59
C PHE A 320 -6.64 -3.12 29.79
N LEU A 321 -7.43 -4.02 29.20
CA LEU A 321 -8.61 -3.65 28.42
C LEU A 321 -9.67 -2.96 29.29
N ILE A 322 -9.90 -3.42 30.52
CA ILE A 322 -10.83 -2.76 31.45
C ILE A 322 -10.37 -1.35 31.83
N GLU A 323 -9.10 -1.15 32.20
CA GLU A 323 -8.58 0.18 32.51
C GLU A 323 -8.68 1.11 31.29
N LYS A 324 -8.37 0.60 30.08
CA LYS A 324 -8.55 1.34 28.83
C LYS A 324 -10.00 1.78 28.63
N LEU A 325 -10.97 0.88 28.80
CA LEU A 325 -12.41 1.18 28.68
C LEU A 325 -12.88 2.19 29.73
N ARG A 326 -12.32 2.14 30.94
CA ARG A 326 -12.59 3.09 32.02
C ARG A 326 -12.14 4.49 31.65
N PHE A 327 -10.90 4.65 31.21
CA PHE A 327 -10.38 5.95 30.79
C PHE A 327 -11.12 6.51 29.58
N TYR A 328 -11.51 5.65 28.62
CA TYR A 328 -12.37 6.06 27.52
C TYR A 328 -13.75 6.52 28.00
N SER A 329 -14.38 5.79 28.90
CA SER A 329 -15.70 6.17 29.45
C SER A 329 -15.63 7.54 30.15
N LEU A 330 -14.58 7.77 30.94
CA LEU A 330 -14.33 9.08 31.57
C LEU A 330 -14.09 10.19 30.54
N ALA A 331 -13.27 9.94 29.52
CA ALA A 331 -12.96 10.92 28.48
C ALA A 331 -14.18 11.27 27.61
N THR A 332 -15.12 10.35 27.44
CA THR A 332 -16.34 10.56 26.65
C THR A 332 -17.57 10.92 27.49
N GLY A 333 -17.43 11.14 28.80
CA GLY A 333 -18.55 11.45 29.69
C GLY A 333 -19.57 10.32 29.87
N ARG A 334 -19.19 9.06 29.58
CA ARG A 334 -20.02 7.87 29.83
C ARG A 334 -19.90 7.51 31.31
N ASN A 335 -21.04 7.30 31.97
CA ASN A 335 -21.07 6.82 33.35
C ASN A 335 -20.45 5.42 33.44
N TRP A 336 -19.34 5.33 34.17
CA TRP A 336 -18.76 4.07 34.60
C TRP A 336 -19.62 3.50 35.73
N SER A 337 -20.23 2.35 35.49
CA SER A 337 -21.26 1.78 36.37
C SER A 337 -20.67 0.96 37.53
N SER A 338 -21.42 0.82 38.63
CA SER A 338 -20.99 0.01 39.78
C SER A 338 -20.65 -1.45 39.42
N PRO A 339 -21.37 -2.14 38.51
CA PRO A 339 -20.98 -3.47 38.05
C PRO A 339 -19.63 -3.51 37.33
N GLU A 340 -19.30 -2.50 36.50
CA GLU A 340 -18.02 -2.40 35.81
C GLU A 340 -16.88 -2.13 36.81
N GLU A 341 -17.12 -1.31 37.82
CA GLU A 341 -16.14 -1.06 38.89
C GLU A 341 -15.91 -2.28 39.77
N ASN A 342 -16.98 -2.99 40.16
CA ASN A 342 -16.86 -4.24 40.92
C ASN A 342 -16.07 -5.29 40.14
N PHE A 343 -16.27 -5.39 38.82
CA PHE A 343 -15.51 -6.28 37.95
C PHE A 343 -14.03 -5.93 37.93
N ARG A 344 -13.70 -4.63 37.82
CA ARG A 344 -12.32 -4.12 37.88
C ARG A 344 -11.64 -4.47 39.20
N ILE A 345 -12.32 -4.25 40.34
CA ILE A 345 -11.79 -4.55 41.68
C ILE A 345 -11.50 -6.05 41.83
N GLN A 346 -12.39 -6.91 41.34
CA GLN A 346 -12.18 -8.36 41.35
C GLN A 346 -10.95 -8.76 40.53
N LEU A 347 -10.77 -8.17 39.33
CA LEU A 347 -9.59 -8.42 38.51
C LEU A 347 -8.28 -8.00 39.18
N VAL A 348 -8.27 -6.88 39.90
CA VAL A 348 -7.09 -6.46 40.68
C VAL A 348 -6.75 -7.50 41.77
N GLY A 349 -7.76 -8.02 42.48
CA GLY A 349 -7.55 -9.08 43.47
C GLY A 349 -7.00 -10.38 42.85
N MET A 350 -7.48 -10.75 41.66
CA MET A 350 -6.97 -11.91 40.91
C MET A 350 -5.52 -11.71 40.45
N LEU A 351 -5.16 -10.51 39.97
CA LEU A 351 -3.78 -10.19 39.62
C LEU A 351 -2.83 -10.29 40.83
N GLY A 352 -3.25 -9.77 41.99
CA GLY A 352 -2.47 -9.92 43.21
C GLY A 352 -2.28 -11.40 43.60
N THR A 353 -3.34 -12.20 43.51
CA THR A 353 -3.28 -13.66 43.76
C THR A 353 -2.37 -14.37 42.75
N ALA A 354 -2.32 -13.90 41.51
CA ALA A 354 -1.46 -14.41 40.45
C ALA A 354 0.00 -13.90 40.53
N GLY A 355 0.37 -13.14 41.56
CA GLY A 355 1.75 -12.71 41.83
C GLY A 355 2.20 -11.41 41.16
N PHE A 356 1.28 -10.63 40.58
CA PHE A 356 1.60 -9.30 40.05
C PHE A 356 1.80 -8.30 41.20
N SER A 357 2.87 -7.51 41.14
CA SER A 357 3.13 -6.42 42.07
C SER A 357 2.20 -5.23 41.81
N GLU A 358 1.99 -4.41 42.85
CA GLU A 358 1.24 -3.15 42.71
C GLU A 358 1.85 -2.22 41.65
N GLU A 359 3.18 -2.19 41.55
CA GLU A 359 3.90 -1.42 40.54
C GLU A 359 3.57 -1.88 39.11
N THR A 360 3.51 -3.20 38.87
CA THR A 360 3.13 -3.76 37.57
C THR A 360 1.69 -3.39 37.23
N ILE A 361 0.76 -3.57 38.17
CA ILE A 361 -0.66 -3.23 37.99
C ILE A 361 -0.82 -1.73 37.68
N PHE A 362 -0.11 -0.88 38.41
CA PHE A 362 -0.08 0.56 38.17
C PHE A 362 0.48 0.91 36.78
N SER A 363 1.61 0.31 36.38
CA SER A 363 2.24 0.53 35.07
C SER A 363 1.31 0.17 33.90
N VAL A 364 0.52 -0.91 34.04
CA VAL A 364 -0.47 -1.32 33.06
C VAL A 364 -1.61 -0.29 32.95
N SER A 365 -2.15 0.15 34.09
CA SER A 365 -3.19 1.19 34.13
C SER A 365 -2.69 2.53 33.56
N ASP A 366 -1.46 2.96 33.91
CA ASP A 366 -0.87 4.21 33.39
C ASP A 366 -0.65 4.16 31.87
N THR A 367 -0.22 3.01 31.35
CA THR A 367 -0.07 2.82 29.89
C THR A 367 -1.42 2.87 29.17
N ALA A 368 -2.45 2.20 29.71
CA ALA A 368 -3.81 2.32 29.19
C ALA A 368 -4.29 3.78 29.16
N ARG A 369 -4.06 4.53 30.25
CA ARG A 369 -4.36 5.97 30.35
C ARG A 369 -3.65 6.80 29.29
N ARG A 370 -2.35 6.55 29.05
CA ARG A 370 -1.53 7.28 28.07
C ARG A 370 -2.00 7.05 26.63
N ILE A 371 -2.41 5.82 26.30
CA ILE A 371 -3.00 5.49 25.01
C ILE A 371 -4.27 6.31 24.77
N VAL A 372 -5.19 6.35 25.76
CA VAL A 372 -6.42 7.16 25.66
C VAL A 372 -6.10 8.65 25.50
N LYS A 373 -5.06 9.16 26.17
CA LYS A 373 -4.60 10.55 26.04
C LYS A 373 -3.78 10.84 24.77
N ARG A 374 -3.48 9.83 23.93
CA ARG A 374 -2.63 9.92 22.74
C ARG A 374 -1.20 10.44 23.00
N ASN A 375 -0.66 10.19 24.19
CA ASN A 375 0.74 10.51 24.52
C ASN A 375 1.67 9.35 24.12
N ASN A 376 2.97 9.62 23.88
CA ASN A 376 4.02 8.59 23.64
C ASN A 376 3.87 7.43 24.64
N PRO A 377 3.28 6.29 24.22
CA PRO A 377 2.77 5.29 25.16
C PRO A 377 3.90 4.51 25.83
N PHE A 378 5.09 4.50 25.23
CA PHE A 378 6.26 3.74 25.69
C PHE A 378 7.33 4.59 26.37
N ARG A 379 7.21 5.93 26.36
CA ARG A 379 8.31 6.82 26.78
C ARG A 379 9.63 6.47 26.08
N LEU A 380 9.59 6.14 24.79
CA LEU A 380 10.84 5.91 24.03
C LEU A 380 11.70 7.16 24.14
N ASP A 381 12.96 6.95 24.53
CA ASP A 381 13.98 7.98 24.66
C ASP A 381 14.20 8.67 23.31
N ASP A 382 14.41 9.99 23.32
CA ASP A 382 14.60 10.79 22.10
C ASP A 382 16.04 10.71 21.54
N GLY A 383 16.85 9.81 22.11
CA GLY A 383 18.28 9.66 21.85
C GLY A 383 19.17 10.28 22.94
N THR A 384 18.62 11.09 23.85
CA THR A 384 19.42 11.81 24.85
C THR A 384 20.16 10.87 25.82
N LYS A 385 19.54 9.80 26.32
CA LYS A 385 20.27 8.87 27.20
C LYS A 385 21.35 8.11 26.46
N LEU A 386 21.15 7.78 25.18
CA LEU A 386 22.19 7.13 24.38
C LEU A 386 23.40 8.05 24.15
N LEU A 387 23.17 9.35 24.00
CA LEU A 387 24.25 10.35 23.98
C LEU A 387 24.97 10.39 25.33
N ASP A 388 24.23 10.45 26.43
CA ASP A 388 24.80 10.43 27.78
C ASP A 388 25.63 9.16 28.04
N GLU A 389 25.17 8.00 27.57
CA GLU A 389 25.92 6.74 27.67
C GLU A 389 27.17 6.77 26.78
N ALA A 390 27.09 7.32 25.56
CA ALA A 390 28.25 7.46 24.70
C ALA A 390 29.37 8.29 25.33
N GLU A 391 29.03 9.36 26.07
CA GLU A 391 30.00 10.22 26.77
C GLU A 391 30.70 9.52 27.93
N LYS A 392 30.12 8.45 28.49
CA LYS A 392 30.68 7.69 29.62
C LYS A 392 31.67 6.60 29.20
N HIS A 393 31.80 6.32 27.90
CA HIS A 393 32.63 5.22 27.40
C HIS A 393 33.93 5.72 26.74
N ASP A 394 35.06 5.30 27.30
CA ASP A 394 36.40 5.58 26.75
C ASP A 394 36.77 4.66 25.56
N ASP A 395 36.15 3.48 25.47
CA ASP A 395 36.31 2.58 24.33
C ASP A 395 35.63 3.19 23.09
N VAL A 396 36.45 3.60 22.13
CA VAL A 396 36.02 4.22 20.86
C VAL A 396 34.97 3.38 20.14
N LYS A 397 35.14 2.06 20.10
CA LYS A 397 34.21 1.18 19.38
C LYS A 397 32.85 1.14 20.08
N LEU A 398 32.86 1.04 21.41
CA LEU A 398 31.64 1.03 22.21
C LEU A 398 30.93 2.39 22.15
N ARG A 399 31.69 3.48 22.25
CA ARG A 399 31.20 4.86 22.07
C ARG A 399 30.54 5.03 20.71
N ASP A 400 31.19 4.61 19.62
CA ASP A 400 30.66 4.70 18.26
C ASP A 400 29.35 3.89 18.11
N ILE A 401 29.21 2.74 18.78
CA ILE A 401 27.95 1.98 18.81
C ILE A 401 26.83 2.80 19.44
N TYR A 402 27.07 3.44 20.59
CA TYR A 402 26.08 4.27 21.26
C TYR A 402 25.73 5.51 20.44
N LEU A 403 26.73 6.20 19.88
CA LEU A 403 26.53 7.34 18.99
C LEU A 403 25.72 6.94 17.75
N ALA A 404 26.03 5.80 17.13
CA ALA A 404 25.28 5.31 15.98
C ALA A 404 23.81 5.02 16.31
N ARG A 405 23.52 4.40 17.47
CA ARG A 405 22.14 4.19 17.94
C ARG A 405 21.43 5.51 18.25
N ALA A 406 22.13 6.46 18.87
CA ALA A 406 21.59 7.78 19.17
C ALA A 406 21.21 8.52 17.89
N VAL A 407 22.06 8.50 16.86
CA VAL A 407 21.78 9.11 15.55
C VAL A 407 20.49 8.54 14.95
N ILE A 408 20.30 7.22 14.95
CA ILE A 408 19.06 6.61 14.43
C ILE A 408 17.84 7.09 15.21
N GLN A 409 17.90 7.13 16.54
CA GLN A 409 16.78 7.63 17.36
C GLN A 409 16.49 9.11 17.15
N LEU A 410 17.53 9.95 17.00
CA LEU A 410 17.39 11.38 16.70
C LEU A 410 16.75 11.60 15.32
N ILE A 411 17.09 10.77 14.33
CA ILE A 411 16.45 10.78 13.01
C ILE A 411 14.98 10.38 13.12
N GLU A 412 14.67 9.31 13.87
CA GLU A 412 13.30 8.81 14.06
C GLU A 412 12.42 9.78 14.87
N SER A 413 13.01 10.52 15.80
CA SER A 413 12.33 11.58 16.58
C SER A 413 12.22 12.91 15.83
N GLY A 414 12.88 13.05 14.67
CA GLY A 414 12.87 14.26 13.85
C GLY A 414 13.85 15.35 14.30
N ASN A 415 14.76 15.06 15.24
CA ASN A 415 15.82 15.97 15.67
C ASN A 415 17.03 15.92 14.72
N PHE A 416 16.80 16.33 13.47
CA PHE A 416 17.82 16.30 12.41
C PHE A 416 19.09 17.13 12.71
N PRO A 417 19.01 18.34 13.31
CA PRO A 417 20.23 19.12 13.60
C PRO A 417 21.17 18.42 14.58
N GLU A 418 20.63 17.77 15.62
CA GLU A 418 21.45 17.02 16.57
C GLU A 418 21.97 15.72 15.96
N ALA A 419 21.16 15.05 15.13
CA ALA A 419 21.60 13.86 14.40
C ALA A 419 22.82 14.16 13.51
N GLU A 420 22.77 15.23 12.71
CA GLU A 420 23.89 15.62 11.84
C GLU A 420 25.16 15.92 12.65
N ARG A 421 25.03 16.68 13.75
CA ARG A 421 26.17 16.98 14.63
C ARG A 421 26.77 15.71 15.23
N THR A 422 25.91 14.78 15.66
CA THR A 422 26.32 13.52 16.28
C THR A 422 27.01 12.59 15.29
N ILE A 423 26.57 12.55 14.02
CA ILE A 423 27.26 11.82 12.96
C ILE A 423 28.73 12.26 12.86
N GLY A 424 29.00 13.57 12.96
CA GLY A 424 30.37 14.10 12.94
C GLY A 424 31.28 13.61 14.07
N LYS A 425 30.72 13.10 15.16
CA LYS A 425 31.47 12.59 16.33
C LYS A 425 31.88 11.11 16.23
N ILE A 426 31.36 10.37 15.25
CA ILE A 426 31.61 8.92 15.09
C ILE A 426 32.96 8.71 14.42
N ASP A 427 33.88 7.96 15.02
CA ASP A 427 35.24 7.79 14.50
C ASP A 427 35.29 6.89 13.26
N ASP A 428 34.54 5.79 13.23
CA ASP A 428 34.48 4.91 12.06
C ASP A 428 33.91 5.63 10.82
N SER A 429 34.79 5.97 9.88
CA SER A 429 34.44 6.66 8.64
C SER A 429 33.41 5.90 7.78
N LYS A 430 33.34 4.57 7.86
CA LYS A 430 32.33 3.79 7.13
C LYS A 430 30.96 3.96 7.76
N SER A 431 30.84 3.81 9.07
CA SER A 431 29.60 4.05 9.82
C SER A 431 29.14 5.50 9.72
N ARG A 432 30.07 6.46 9.81
CA ARG A 432 29.78 7.87 9.62
C ARG A 432 29.12 8.16 8.27
N ARG A 433 29.69 7.62 7.18
CA ARG A 433 29.13 7.76 5.83
C ARG A 433 27.77 7.08 5.70
N ALA A 434 27.65 5.84 6.18
CA ALA A 434 26.39 5.10 6.14
C ALA A 434 25.26 5.82 6.89
N LEU A 435 25.55 6.38 8.07
CA LEU A 435 24.59 7.15 8.85
C LEU A 435 24.26 8.49 8.20
N PHE A 436 25.22 9.14 7.55
CA PHE A 436 24.97 10.34 6.74
C PHE A 436 24.03 10.04 5.56
N ASP A 437 24.26 8.94 4.84
CA ASP A 437 23.38 8.51 3.75
C ASP A 437 21.93 8.26 4.26
N ILE A 438 21.79 7.58 5.40
CA ILE A 438 20.48 7.36 6.05
C ILE A 438 19.84 8.68 6.47
N PHE A 439 20.63 9.60 7.05
CA PHE A 439 20.18 10.93 7.43
C PHE A 439 19.61 11.69 6.23
N VAL A 440 20.34 11.74 5.10
CA VAL A 440 19.88 12.45 3.90
C VAL A 440 18.59 11.83 3.34
N LEU A 441 18.49 10.49 3.31
CA LEU A 441 17.28 9.78 2.88
C LEU A 441 16.04 10.11 3.71
N ARG A 442 16.22 10.49 4.99
CA ARG A 442 15.12 10.80 5.93
C ARG A 442 14.76 12.28 5.92
N ILE A 443 15.74 13.16 5.90
CA ILE A 443 15.52 14.61 5.87
C ILE A 443 15.00 15.10 4.50
N GLU A 444 15.22 14.34 3.42
CA GLU A 444 14.74 14.67 2.07
C GLU A 444 13.26 15.09 2.07
N SER A 445 12.39 14.34 2.72
CA SER A 445 10.95 14.63 2.76
C SER A 445 10.61 15.95 3.44
N GLN A 446 11.46 16.42 4.36
CA GLN A 446 11.30 17.72 5.00
C GLN A 446 11.68 18.84 4.03
N PHE A 447 12.80 18.71 3.31
CA PHE A 447 13.22 19.71 2.34
C PHE A 447 12.26 19.83 1.16
N VAL A 448 11.72 18.71 0.67
CA VAL A 448 10.67 18.73 -0.37
C VAL A 448 9.42 19.47 0.14
N LYS A 449 8.97 19.17 1.37
CA LYS A 449 7.80 19.86 1.95
C LYS A 449 8.01 21.36 2.16
N SER A 450 9.24 21.78 2.46
CA SER A 450 9.59 23.19 2.62
C SER A 450 10.06 23.87 1.33
N GLU A 451 10.02 23.15 0.20
CA GLU A 451 10.51 23.61 -1.12
C GLU A 451 11.98 24.09 -1.10
N ASP A 452 12.80 23.59 -0.16
CA ASP A 452 14.22 23.97 -0.01
C ASP A 452 15.13 23.03 -0.81
N TYR A 453 14.93 23.06 -2.14
CA TYR A 453 15.61 22.18 -3.08
C TYR A 453 17.12 22.39 -3.15
N ASN A 454 17.59 23.63 -2.93
CA ASN A 454 19.01 23.96 -2.92
C ASN A 454 19.74 23.25 -1.77
N ARG A 455 19.16 23.22 -0.56
CA ARG A 455 19.76 22.46 0.54
C ARG A 455 19.72 20.97 0.27
N LEU A 456 18.60 20.45 -0.22
CA LEU A 456 18.50 19.04 -0.58
C LEU A 456 19.58 18.62 -1.58
N GLU A 457 19.78 19.40 -2.64
CA GLU A 457 20.82 19.15 -3.63
C GLU A 457 22.22 19.14 -2.99
N ASN A 458 22.54 20.14 -2.17
CA ASN A 458 23.84 20.19 -1.49
C ASN A 458 24.09 18.96 -0.59
N TYR A 459 23.06 18.44 0.08
CA TYR A 459 23.17 17.19 0.84
C TYR A 459 23.34 15.98 -0.08
N ALA A 460 22.53 15.87 -1.13
CA ALA A 460 22.58 14.74 -2.07
C ALA A 460 23.93 14.66 -2.82
N LEU A 461 24.55 15.80 -3.14
CA LEU A 461 25.87 15.84 -3.79
C LEU A 461 27.01 15.39 -2.87
N ARG A 462 26.83 15.40 -1.55
CA ARG A 462 27.80 14.88 -0.56
C ARG A 462 27.73 13.35 -0.40
N ILE A 463 26.68 12.70 -0.91
CA ILE A 463 26.53 11.24 -0.88
C ILE A 463 27.53 10.61 -1.85
N GLU A 464 28.34 9.68 -1.34
CA GLU A 464 29.35 8.99 -2.16
C GLU A 464 28.75 7.86 -3.01
N SER A 465 27.75 7.15 -2.48
CA SER A 465 27.09 6.05 -3.19
C SER A 465 26.23 6.58 -4.34
N PRO A 466 26.55 6.26 -5.62
CA PRO A 466 25.76 6.74 -6.75
C PRO A 466 24.30 6.28 -6.71
N ALA A 467 24.06 5.07 -6.18
CA ALA A 467 22.71 4.54 -6.03
C ALA A 467 21.89 5.32 -5.00
N VAL A 468 22.46 5.65 -3.83
CA VAL A 468 21.78 6.45 -2.81
C VAL A 468 21.58 7.89 -3.30
N GLN A 469 22.58 8.46 -3.98
CA GLN A 469 22.48 9.79 -4.59
C GLN A 469 21.34 9.84 -5.62
N ALA A 470 21.28 8.89 -6.55
CA ALA A 470 20.18 8.77 -7.51
C ALA A 470 18.83 8.62 -6.79
N PHE A 471 18.77 7.83 -5.72
CA PHE A 471 17.55 7.62 -4.93
C PHE A 471 17.00 8.93 -4.36
N VAL A 472 17.86 9.79 -3.79
CA VAL A 472 17.43 11.08 -3.23
C VAL A 472 16.88 12.00 -4.32
N PHE A 473 17.57 12.14 -5.45
CA PHE A 473 17.09 12.98 -6.56
C PHE A 473 15.79 12.46 -7.17
N LEU A 474 15.68 11.16 -7.42
CA LEU A 474 14.46 10.55 -7.99
C LEU A 474 13.27 10.68 -7.05
N LYS A 475 13.48 10.56 -5.73
CA LYS A 475 12.42 10.70 -4.74
C LYS A 475 11.88 12.14 -4.67
N ALA A 476 12.78 13.12 -4.72
CA ALA A 476 12.39 14.52 -4.81
C ALA A 476 11.60 14.81 -6.10
N LEU A 477 12.09 14.31 -7.24
CA LEU A 477 11.41 14.45 -8.53
C LEU A 477 10.01 13.82 -8.49
N GLU A 478 9.84 12.59 -8.01
CA GLU A 478 8.51 11.97 -7.94
C GLU A 478 7.54 12.76 -7.05
N ALA A 479 8.03 13.32 -5.95
CA ALA A 479 7.20 14.04 -5.00
C ALA A 479 6.68 15.38 -5.52
N ASP A 480 7.47 16.11 -6.34
CA ASP A 480 7.12 17.48 -6.72
C ASP A 480 7.46 17.90 -8.17
N TYR A 481 7.66 16.96 -9.10
CA TYR A 481 8.05 17.23 -10.50
C TYR A 481 7.29 18.39 -11.16
N ALA A 482 5.96 18.40 -10.99
CA ALA A 482 5.09 19.38 -11.64
C ALA A 482 5.13 20.77 -10.98
N LYS A 483 5.53 20.88 -9.70
CA LYS A 483 5.60 22.16 -8.99
C LYS A 483 7.00 22.75 -8.92
N MET A 484 8.03 21.92 -9.08
CA MET A 484 9.42 22.38 -9.18
C MET A 484 9.58 23.39 -10.33
N GLU A 485 10.34 24.46 -10.07
CA GLU A 485 10.79 25.37 -11.11
C GLU A 485 11.55 24.61 -12.21
N THR A 486 11.34 24.98 -13.47
CA THR A 486 11.91 24.26 -14.62
C THR A 486 13.43 24.11 -14.53
N ALA A 487 14.15 25.14 -14.09
CA ALA A 487 15.61 25.08 -13.94
C ALA A 487 16.03 24.06 -12.88
N THR A 488 15.41 24.10 -11.69
CA THR A 488 15.63 23.15 -10.59
C THR A 488 15.32 21.72 -11.02
N ARG A 489 14.18 21.52 -11.71
CA ARG A 489 13.77 20.22 -12.23
C ARG A 489 14.79 19.64 -13.22
N LEU A 490 15.23 20.42 -14.20
CA LEU A 490 16.23 19.99 -15.17
C LEU A 490 17.57 19.66 -14.51
N ASN A 491 17.96 20.43 -13.49
CA ASN A 491 19.17 20.17 -12.72
C ASN A 491 19.07 18.86 -11.92
N PHE A 492 17.93 18.60 -11.27
CA PHE A 492 17.68 17.35 -10.56
C PHE A 492 17.65 16.14 -11.51
N ILE A 493 17.07 16.26 -12.70
CA ILE A 493 17.11 15.22 -13.74
C ILE A 493 18.57 14.94 -14.14
N ALA A 494 19.34 15.98 -14.48
CA ALA A 494 20.73 15.82 -14.90
C ALA A 494 21.61 15.18 -13.80
N ASN A 495 21.41 15.58 -12.54
CA ASN A 495 22.10 14.99 -11.40
C ASN A 495 21.69 13.52 -11.17
N ALA A 496 20.40 13.19 -11.31
CA ALA A 496 19.92 11.82 -11.25
C ALA A 496 20.54 10.96 -12.37
N GLU A 497 20.50 11.41 -13.63
CA GLU A 497 21.10 10.70 -14.77
C GLU A 497 22.59 10.42 -14.53
N LYS A 498 23.35 11.44 -14.13
CA LYS A 498 24.78 11.32 -13.84
C LYS A 498 25.08 10.34 -12.70
N ALA A 499 24.23 10.30 -11.68
CA ALA A 499 24.36 9.33 -10.59
C ALA A 499 24.03 7.91 -11.06
N ILE A 500 22.95 7.73 -11.82
CA ILE A 500 22.52 6.44 -12.36
C ILE A 500 23.56 5.86 -13.33
N GLU A 501 24.18 6.70 -14.16
CA GLU A 501 25.23 6.27 -15.08
C GLU A 501 26.42 5.61 -14.38
N LYS A 502 26.72 6.05 -13.14
CA LYS A 502 27.80 5.53 -12.29
C LYS A 502 27.40 4.32 -11.44
N ILE A 503 26.16 3.84 -11.52
CA ILE A 503 25.74 2.62 -10.81
C ILE A 503 26.32 1.40 -11.55
N ASP A 504 27.14 0.62 -10.85
CA ASP A 504 27.79 -0.58 -11.41
C ASP A 504 26.82 -1.75 -11.57
N ASP A 505 25.94 -1.96 -10.58
CA ASP A 505 24.95 -3.04 -10.63
C ASP A 505 23.90 -2.77 -11.71
N LYS A 506 23.86 -3.63 -12.73
CA LYS A 506 23.02 -3.42 -13.92
C LYS A 506 21.52 -3.46 -13.60
N LEU A 507 21.09 -4.31 -12.67
CA LEU A 507 19.68 -4.40 -12.26
C LEU A 507 19.25 -3.12 -11.53
N THR A 508 20.05 -2.67 -10.58
CA THR A 508 19.85 -1.40 -9.87
C THR A 508 19.83 -0.23 -10.84
N LYS A 509 20.77 -0.18 -11.81
CA LYS A 509 20.80 0.84 -12.86
C LYS A 509 19.56 0.80 -13.75
N ALA A 510 19.11 -0.38 -14.17
CA ALA A 510 17.89 -0.54 -14.97
C ALA A 510 16.66 -0.05 -14.21
N SER A 511 16.48 -0.46 -12.94
CA SER A 511 15.36 -0.01 -12.11
C SER A 511 15.35 1.51 -11.90
N ALA A 512 16.51 2.14 -11.70
CA ALA A 512 16.62 3.59 -11.56
C ALA A 512 16.34 4.34 -12.86
N MET A 513 16.80 3.83 -14.01
CA MET A 513 16.50 4.40 -15.33
C MET A 513 15.02 4.30 -15.68
N VAL A 514 14.38 3.17 -15.40
CA VAL A 514 12.93 2.98 -15.60
C VAL A 514 12.15 3.94 -14.72
N LEU A 515 12.53 4.09 -13.46
CA LEU A 515 11.91 5.05 -12.55
C LEU A 515 12.06 6.49 -13.05
N LEU A 516 13.27 6.93 -13.42
CA LEU A 516 13.49 8.27 -13.98
C LEU A 516 12.60 8.52 -15.21
N ALA A 517 12.63 7.61 -16.17
CA ALA A 517 11.83 7.73 -17.39
C ALA A 517 10.33 7.74 -17.08
N SER A 518 9.88 6.95 -16.10
CA SER A 518 8.49 6.94 -15.66
C SER A 518 8.05 8.29 -15.10
N ILE A 519 8.91 8.96 -14.31
CA ILE A 519 8.63 10.29 -13.72
C ILE A 519 8.54 11.34 -14.83
N ILE A 520 9.51 11.37 -15.74
CA ILE A 520 9.54 12.35 -16.85
C ILE A 520 8.28 12.21 -17.71
N LEU A 521 7.89 10.97 -18.05
CA LEU A 521 6.73 10.67 -18.89
C LEU A 521 5.38 11.12 -18.31
N GLN A 522 5.29 11.36 -16.99
CA GLN A 522 4.07 11.87 -16.35
C GLN A 522 3.72 13.29 -16.84
N SER A 523 4.72 14.10 -17.18
CA SER A 523 4.53 15.52 -17.53
C SER A 523 5.03 15.84 -18.93
N ASP A 524 6.22 15.37 -19.29
CA ASP A 524 6.85 15.64 -20.59
C ASP A 524 6.95 14.37 -21.45
N TYR A 525 6.93 14.51 -22.77
CA TYR A 525 7.24 13.38 -23.66
C TYR A 525 8.69 13.46 -24.07
N ASP A 526 9.55 12.70 -23.39
CA ASP A 526 10.93 12.53 -23.80
C ASP A 526 11.21 11.09 -24.24
N LEU A 527 11.28 10.90 -25.56
CA LEU A 527 11.59 9.61 -26.17
C LEU A 527 13.02 9.16 -25.83
N ARG A 528 13.95 10.09 -25.58
CA ARG A 528 15.35 9.75 -25.25
C ARG A 528 15.42 9.00 -23.92
N SER A 529 14.76 9.52 -22.89
CA SER A 529 14.64 8.86 -21.59
C SER A 529 14.03 7.46 -21.72
N ALA A 530 13.00 7.30 -22.55
CA ALA A 530 12.39 5.99 -22.80
C ALA A 530 13.34 4.99 -23.48
N LEU A 531 14.06 5.42 -24.52
CA LEU A 531 15.05 4.59 -25.21
C LEU A 531 16.20 4.20 -24.26
N ASN A 532 16.64 5.11 -23.40
CA ASN A 532 17.68 4.83 -22.40
C ASN A 532 17.21 3.79 -21.38
N ALA A 533 15.97 3.89 -20.90
CA ALA A 533 15.38 2.89 -20.01
C ALA A 533 15.32 1.51 -20.68
N VAL A 534 14.84 1.40 -21.92
CA VAL A 534 14.79 0.12 -22.67
C VAL A 534 16.17 -0.48 -22.88
N LYS A 535 17.17 0.35 -23.21
CA LYS A 535 18.57 -0.11 -23.30
C LYS A 535 19.09 -0.63 -21.96
N ALA A 536 18.80 0.06 -20.85
CA ALA A 536 19.23 -0.37 -19.52
C ALA A 536 18.56 -1.69 -19.11
N MET A 537 17.26 -1.85 -19.37
CA MET A 537 16.53 -3.10 -19.15
C MET A 537 17.15 -4.27 -19.92
N ASN A 538 17.43 -4.07 -21.21
CA ASN A 538 18.04 -5.11 -22.05
C ASN A 538 19.51 -5.41 -21.71
N ALA A 539 20.20 -4.51 -21.00
CA ALA A 539 21.55 -4.75 -20.52
C ALA A 539 21.58 -5.51 -19.18
N ALA A 540 20.45 -5.55 -18.46
CA ALA A 540 20.31 -6.14 -17.15
C ALA A 540 19.59 -7.49 -17.23
N ASP A 541 20.37 -8.57 -17.30
CA ASP A 541 19.83 -9.93 -17.35
C ASP A 541 18.92 -10.20 -16.14
N GLY A 542 17.68 -10.62 -16.41
CA GLY A 542 16.70 -10.91 -15.38
C GLY A 542 15.92 -9.70 -14.85
N TYR A 543 16.04 -8.52 -15.44
CA TYR A 543 15.17 -7.40 -15.08
C TYR A 543 13.71 -7.69 -15.47
N VAL A 544 12.84 -7.71 -14.45
CA VAL A 544 11.42 -8.08 -14.58
C VAL A 544 10.47 -6.99 -14.07
N GLY A 545 10.93 -5.73 -14.06
CA GLY A 545 10.16 -4.60 -13.54
C GLY A 545 10.33 -4.36 -12.04
N ASP A 546 11.46 -4.78 -11.47
CA ASP A 546 11.76 -4.58 -10.06
C ASP A 546 11.80 -3.09 -9.68
N PRO A 547 11.33 -2.74 -8.47
CA PRO A 547 11.44 -1.38 -7.95
C PRO A 547 12.89 -1.02 -7.64
N PHE A 548 13.20 0.27 -7.59
CA PHE A 548 14.53 0.75 -7.26
C PHE A 548 14.82 0.53 -5.77
N LYS A 549 15.91 -0.18 -5.47
CA LYS A 549 16.31 -0.55 -4.10
C LYS A 549 17.71 -0.05 -3.80
N VAL A 550 17.91 0.46 -2.60
CA VAL A 550 19.23 0.78 -2.05
C VAL A 550 19.37 0.15 -0.67
N ALA A 551 20.54 -0.44 -0.42
CA ALA A 551 20.88 -1.04 0.86
C ALA A 551 22.11 -0.33 1.44
N ILE A 552 22.03 0.07 2.71
CA ILE A 552 23.10 0.77 3.42
C ILE A 552 23.47 -0.07 4.63
N GLN A 553 24.71 -0.58 4.65
CA GLN A 553 25.27 -1.27 5.81
C GLN A 553 25.81 -0.23 6.79
N VAL A 554 25.44 -0.32 8.07
CA VAL A 554 26.02 0.47 9.17
C VAL A 554 26.95 -0.45 9.98
N PRO A 555 28.27 -0.45 9.72
CA PRO A 555 29.20 -1.42 10.31
C PRO A 555 29.23 -1.40 11.84
N ALA A 556 29.15 -0.23 12.48
CA ALA A 556 29.14 -0.12 13.93
C ALA A 556 27.98 -0.90 14.57
N LEU A 557 26.84 -1.00 13.89
CA LEU A 557 25.65 -1.68 14.41
C LEU A 557 25.52 -3.12 13.91
N ASP A 558 26.30 -3.50 12.88
CA ASP A 558 26.12 -4.72 12.11
C ASP A 558 24.68 -4.88 11.56
N VAL A 559 24.10 -3.78 11.09
CA VAL A 559 22.73 -3.72 10.55
C VAL A 559 22.73 -3.19 9.12
N THR A 560 21.93 -3.80 8.25
CA THR A 560 21.61 -3.30 6.91
C THR A 560 20.26 -2.60 6.90
N TYR A 561 20.23 -1.35 6.44
CA TYR A 561 18.99 -0.62 6.17
C TYR A 561 18.67 -0.72 4.68
N SER A 562 17.50 -1.27 4.35
CA SER A 562 17.02 -1.38 2.96
C SER A 562 15.92 -0.37 2.71
N PHE A 563 16.07 0.42 1.65
CA PHE A 563 15.07 1.37 1.17
C PHE A 563 14.60 0.94 -0.22
N THR A 564 13.31 1.06 -0.48
CA THR A 564 12.70 0.66 -1.76
C THR A 564 11.75 1.75 -2.21
N PHE A 565 11.81 2.05 -3.50
CA PHE A 565 11.11 3.18 -4.10
C PHE A 565 10.72 2.89 -5.56
N GLY A 566 9.75 3.63 -6.10
CA GLY A 566 9.30 3.43 -7.47
C GLY A 566 8.57 2.10 -7.66
N LYS A 567 7.76 1.68 -6.67
CA LYS A 567 6.84 0.56 -6.85
C LYS A 567 5.91 0.90 -8.01
N ASP A 568 5.79 -0.02 -8.97
CA ASP A 568 5.02 0.14 -10.21
C ASP A 568 5.64 1.09 -11.25
N SER A 569 6.90 1.52 -11.10
CA SER A 569 7.59 2.38 -12.09
C SER A 569 7.63 1.76 -13.49
N PHE A 570 7.79 0.45 -13.61
CA PHE A 570 7.73 -0.26 -14.90
C PHE A 570 6.34 -0.16 -15.56
N GLU A 571 5.27 -0.34 -14.79
CA GLU A 571 3.90 -0.14 -15.28
C GLU A 571 3.70 1.33 -15.70
N GLN A 572 4.08 2.27 -14.84
CA GLN A 572 3.94 3.71 -15.09
C GLN A 572 4.71 4.15 -16.33
N PHE A 573 5.89 3.60 -16.56
CA PHE A 573 6.71 3.84 -17.74
C PHE A 573 5.97 3.45 -19.02
N PHE A 574 5.54 2.19 -19.16
CA PHE A 574 4.83 1.74 -20.37
C PHE A 574 3.45 2.37 -20.53
N ARG A 575 2.76 2.65 -19.42
CA ARG A 575 1.54 3.46 -19.41
C ARG A 575 1.80 4.86 -19.96
N GLY A 576 2.85 5.52 -19.51
CA GLY A 576 3.23 6.87 -19.94
C GLY A 576 3.50 6.95 -21.44
N ILE A 577 4.23 5.98 -21.99
CA ILE A 577 4.45 5.90 -23.44
C ILE A 577 3.13 5.66 -24.16
N ALA A 578 2.34 4.66 -23.75
CA ALA A 578 1.11 4.27 -24.44
C ALA A 578 0.07 5.39 -24.53
N LEU A 579 -0.11 6.16 -23.44
CA LEU A 579 -1.08 7.25 -23.39
C LEU A 579 -0.75 8.40 -24.36
N ARG A 580 0.54 8.54 -24.72
CA ARG A 580 1.07 9.57 -25.64
C ARG A 580 1.22 9.04 -27.07
N ASN A 581 1.75 7.82 -27.22
CA ASN A 581 1.95 7.15 -28.51
C ASN A 581 1.83 5.62 -28.32
N TRP A 582 0.66 5.09 -28.69
CA TRP A 582 0.35 3.66 -28.60
C TRP A 582 1.31 2.79 -29.42
N ALA A 583 1.58 3.17 -30.68
CA ALA A 583 2.43 2.41 -31.58
C ALA A 583 3.87 2.32 -31.05
N GLU A 584 4.38 3.43 -30.51
CA GLU A 584 5.71 3.46 -29.90
C GLU A 584 5.78 2.58 -28.65
N ALA A 585 4.74 2.57 -27.80
CA ALA A 585 4.72 1.70 -26.63
C ALA A 585 4.79 0.22 -27.01
N GLN A 586 4.08 -0.19 -28.07
CA GLN A 586 4.16 -1.56 -28.59
C GLN A 586 5.54 -1.86 -29.17
N LEU A 587 6.10 -0.93 -29.95
CA LEU A 587 7.45 -1.08 -30.49
C LEU A 587 8.49 -1.26 -29.37
N GLN A 588 8.48 -0.41 -28.35
CA GLN A 588 9.42 -0.49 -27.23
C GLN A 588 9.23 -1.76 -26.40
N ALA A 589 7.98 -2.19 -26.18
CA ALA A 589 7.70 -3.44 -25.46
C ALA A 589 8.29 -4.66 -26.17
N THR A 590 8.12 -4.77 -27.50
CA THR A 590 8.65 -5.90 -28.29
C THR A 590 10.18 -5.95 -28.37
N GLN A 591 10.87 -4.85 -28.06
CA GLN A 591 12.33 -4.81 -28.05
C GLN A 591 12.96 -5.41 -26.78
N LEU A 592 12.15 -5.72 -25.76
CA LEU A 592 12.64 -6.25 -24.49
C LEU A 592 13.03 -7.74 -24.58
N ARG A 593 14.09 -8.12 -23.87
CA ARG A 593 14.70 -9.47 -23.89
C ARG A 593 14.83 -10.02 -22.46
N PRO A 594 13.72 -10.29 -21.76
CA PRO A 594 13.05 -11.59 -21.88
C PRO A 594 11.60 -11.54 -22.43
N LYS A 595 11.10 -12.64 -23.00
CA LYS A 595 9.71 -12.76 -23.51
C LYS A 595 8.68 -12.37 -22.44
N TYR A 596 8.89 -12.79 -21.19
CA TYR A 596 8.04 -12.39 -20.06
C TYR A 596 7.96 -10.86 -19.91
N THR A 597 9.10 -10.18 -19.83
CA THR A 597 9.15 -8.73 -19.61
C THR A 597 8.58 -7.96 -20.80
N ALA A 598 8.79 -8.45 -22.03
CA ALA A 598 8.18 -7.89 -23.24
C ALA A 598 6.64 -7.98 -23.19
N LEU A 599 6.10 -9.18 -22.91
CA LEU A 599 4.67 -9.40 -22.80
C LEU A 599 4.04 -8.61 -21.64
N LEU A 600 4.76 -8.48 -20.52
CA LEU A 600 4.31 -7.67 -19.39
C LEU A 600 4.24 -6.17 -19.75
N ALA A 601 5.24 -5.66 -20.46
CA ALA A 601 5.24 -4.30 -20.99
C ALA A 601 4.07 -4.05 -21.94
N GLU A 602 3.81 -4.98 -22.87
CA GLU A 602 2.65 -4.92 -23.77
C GLU A 602 1.33 -4.87 -22.98
N ALA A 603 1.22 -5.69 -21.92
CA ALA A 603 0.04 -5.72 -21.07
C ALA A 603 -0.20 -4.40 -20.34
N TYR A 604 0.83 -3.80 -19.74
CA TYR A 604 0.70 -2.51 -19.06
C TYR A 604 0.37 -1.37 -20.03
N ALA A 605 0.99 -1.36 -21.22
CA ALA A 605 0.65 -0.42 -22.27
C ALA A 605 -0.83 -0.56 -22.67
N ALA A 606 -1.31 -1.79 -22.91
CA ALA A 606 -2.69 -2.04 -23.31
C ALA A 606 -3.69 -1.64 -22.20
N ALA A 607 -3.40 -1.98 -20.95
CA ALA A 607 -4.22 -1.60 -19.81
C ALA A 607 -4.38 -0.09 -19.65
N ALA A 608 -3.33 0.69 -19.96
CA ALA A 608 -3.39 2.14 -19.95
C ALA A 608 -4.41 2.69 -20.97
N ILE A 609 -4.43 2.13 -22.19
CA ILE A 609 -5.40 2.48 -23.23
C ILE A 609 -6.82 2.12 -22.81
N LEU A 610 -7.02 0.93 -22.23
CA LEU A 610 -8.32 0.54 -21.70
C LEU A 610 -8.82 1.49 -20.62
N LYS A 611 -7.96 1.89 -19.68
CA LYS A 611 -8.32 2.84 -18.62
C LYS A 611 -8.62 4.25 -19.16
N LYS A 612 -7.93 4.69 -20.22
CA LYS A 612 -8.17 6.00 -20.85
C LYS A 612 -9.52 6.05 -21.57
N TYR A 613 -9.94 4.93 -22.16
CA TYR A 613 -11.13 4.87 -23.03
C TYR A 613 -12.28 4.04 -22.45
N SER A 614 -12.16 3.52 -21.22
CA SER A 614 -13.27 2.92 -20.50
C SER A 614 -14.36 3.96 -20.29
N LEU A 615 -15.58 3.65 -20.73
CA LEU A 615 -16.73 4.53 -20.53
C LEU A 615 -16.98 4.70 -19.03
N PRO A 616 -17.20 5.93 -18.52
CA PRO A 616 -17.61 6.13 -17.14
C PRO A 616 -18.99 5.49 -16.94
N GLY A 617 -19.06 4.33 -16.26
CA GLY A 617 -20.35 3.72 -15.89
C GLY A 617 -20.47 2.20 -15.86
N ASN A 618 -19.40 1.40 -15.99
CA ASN A 618 -19.45 -0.08 -15.87
C ASN A 618 -18.57 -0.64 -14.73
#